data_AF-A0A1V5LS13-F1
#
_entry.id   AF-A0A1V5LS13-F1
#
_cell.length_a   1.000
_cell.length_b   1.000
_cell.length_c   1.000
_cell.angle_alpha   90.00
_cell.angle_beta   90.00
_cell.angle_gamma   90.00
#
_symmetry.space_group_name_H-M   'P 1'
#
loop_
_entity.id
_entity.type
_entity.pdbx_description
1 polymer ?
#
loop_
_entity_poly.entity_id
_entity_poly.type
_entity_poly.pdbx_seq_one_letter_code
_entity_poly.pdbx_strand_id
1 'polypeptide(L)'
;MRVALLNPALGLGVGLRYHQKTLPRFIQWKQMGFGHYVLGLEPANCLVEGRDKERARSTLVILQPGESRDYTLELTALDGAEAMEAFAAEIKIGG
;
A
#
# COMPACT_ATOMS: atom_id res chain seq x y z
N MET A 1 -8.31 0.92 -2.88
CA MET A 1 -7.80 0.20 -1.71
C MET A 1 -7.47 1.19 -0.61
N ARG A 2 -7.71 0.79 0.63
CA ARG A 2 -7.40 1.55 1.84
C ARG A 2 -6.63 0.62 2.77
N VAL A 3 -5.52 1.09 3.32
CA VAL A 3 -4.66 0.34 4.24
C VAL A 3 -4.27 1.28 5.38
N ALA A 4 -4.13 0.75 6.60
CA ALA A 4 -3.68 1.54 7.74
C ALA A 4 -2.65 0.78 8.59
N LEU A 5 -1.68 1.51 9.14
CA LEU A 5 -0.85 1.09 10.26
C LEU A 5 -1.27 1.95 11.47
N LEU A 6 -1.76 1.30 12.53
CA LEU A 6 -2.29 1.98 13.71
C LEU A 6 -1.46 1.61 14.94
N ASN A 7 -1.14 2.60 15.75
CA ASN A 7 -0.54 2.44 17.08
C ASN A 7 -1.43 3.13 18.12
N PRO A 8 -2.44 2.41 18.67
CA PRO A 8 -3.36 2.98 19.66
C PRO A 8 -2.68 3.45 20.93
N ALA A 9 -1.58 2.82 21.34
CA ALA A 9 -0.87 3.18 22.57
C ALA A 9 -0.19 4.55 22.46
N LEU A 10 0.21 4.96 21.25
CA LEU A 10 0.76 6.29 20.98
C LEU A 10 -0.29 7.27 20.44
N GLY A 11 -1.51 6.82 20.16
CA GLY A 11 -2.52 7.63 19.49
C GLY A 11 -2.12 8.04 18.07
N LEU A 12 -1.27 7.25 17.38
CA LEU A 12 -0.71 7.61 16.09
C LEU A 12 -0.93 6.51 15.05
N GLY A 13 -1.17 6.90 13.81
CA GLY A 13 -1.24 5.97 12.69
C GLY A 13 -0.89 6.62 11.36
N VAL A 14 -0.81 5.78 10.33
CA VAL A 14 -0.65 6.20 8.94
C VAL A 14 -1.72 5.48 8.12
N GLY A 15 -2.50 6.25 7.36
CA GLY A 15 -3.44 5.79 6.37
C GLY A 15 -2.84 5.87 4.97
N LEU A 16 -3.18 4.90 4.11
CA LEU A 16 -2.78 4.84 2.72
C LEU A 16 -3.99 4.51 1.84
N ARG A 17 -4.30 5.38 0.88
CA ARG A 17 -5.31 5.12 -0.16
C ARG A 17 -4.63 5.05 -1.53
N TYR A 18 -5.03 4.08 -2.34
CA TYR A 18 -4.52 3.91 -3.71
C TYR A 18 -5.52 3.18 -4.62
N HIS A 19 -5.33 3.26 -5.93
CA HIS A 19 -6.20 2.59 -6.90
C HIS A 19 -5.71 1.17 -7.25
N GLN A 20 -6.54 0.16 -6.97
CA GLN A 20 -6.21 -1.24 -7.29
C GLN A 20 -6.08 -1.49 -8.80
N LYS A 21 -6.78 -0.69 -9.62
CA LYS A 21 -6.73 -0.80 -11.08
C LYS A 21 -5.32 -0.56 -11.63
N THR A 22 -4.55 0.33 -11.00
CA THR A 22 -3.19 0.66 -11.44
C THR A 22 -2.11 0.00 -10.57
N LEU A 23 -2.39 -0.25 -9.29
CA LEU A 23 -1.54 -1.00 -8.36
C LEU A 23 -2.29 -2.22 -7.80
N PRO A 24 -2.41 -3.33 -8.55
CA PRO A 24 -3.21 -4.49 -8.15
C PRO A 24 -2.60 -5.35 -7.04
N ARG A 25 -1.31 -5.17 -6.72
CA ARG A 25 -0.62 -5.92 -5.68
C ARG A 25 -0.43 -5.05 -4.45
N PHE A 26 -0.37 -5.70 -3.28
CA PHE A 26 0.03 -5.06 -2.03
C PHE A 26 1.02 -5.97 -1.32
N ILE A 27 2.18 -5.43 -1.01
CA ILE A 27 3.23 -6.11 -0.28
C ILE A 27 3.34 -5.48 1.11
N GLN A 28 3.41 -6.34 2.13
CA GLN A 28 3.74 -5.93 3.48
C GLN A 28 5.15 -6.45 3.78
N TRP A 29 6.09 -5.54 3.95
CA TRP A 29 7.45 -5.88 4.34
C TRP A 29 7.69 -5.49 5.80
N LYS A 30 8.30 -6.39 6.58
CA LYS A 30 8.61 -6.19 8.00
C LYS A 30 10.10 -6.39 8.20
N GLN A 31 10.80 -5.33 8.65
CA GLN A 31 12.13 -5.44 9.22
C GLN A 31 12.03 -5.24 10.72
N MET A 32 12.31 -6.32 11.45
CA MET A 32 12.14 -6.41 12.90
C MET A 32 13.50 -6.54 13.61
N GLY A 33 14.58 -6.22 12.89
CA GLY A 33 15.93 -6.24 13.40
C GLY A 33 16.15 -5.21 14.50
N PHE A 34 17.04 -5.53 15.43
CA PHE A 34 17.43 -4.61 16.49
C PHE A 34 17.97 -3.30 15.89
N GLY A 35 17.45 -2.15 16.36
CA GLY A 35 17.80 -0.83 15.82
C GLY A 35 17.18 -0.49 14.46
N HIS A 36 16.50 -1.43 13.80
CA HIS A 36 15.89 -1.25 12.48
C HIS A 36 14.45 -1.79 12.50
N TYR A 37 13.55 -1.10 13.20
CA TYR A 37 12.15 -1.50 13.30
C TYR A 37 11.30 -0.71 12.30
N VAL A 38 11.07 -1.29 11.13
CA VAL A 38 10.40 -0.61 10.01
C VAL A 38 9.37 -1.53 9.35
N LEU A 39 8.24 -0.94 8.96
CA LEU A 39 7.20 -1.58 8.17
C LEU A 39 7.06 -0.88 6.82
N GLY A 40 7.06 -1.65 5.74
CA GLY A 40 6.69 -1.20 4.40
C GLY A 40 5.21 -1.50 4.10
N LEU A 41 4.48 -0.47 3.66
CA LEU A 41 3.16 -0.60 3.02
C LEU A 41 3.36 -0.35 1.53
N GLU A 42 3.37 -1.41 0.71
CA GLU A 42 3.88 -1.34 -0.66
C GLU A 42 2.81 -1.72 -1.69
N PRO A 43 1.90 -0.80 -2.07
CA PRO A 43 1.10 -0.94 -3.28
C PRO A 43 2.00 -1.05 -4.51
N ALA A 44 1.78 -2.07 -5.33
CA ALA A 44 2.68 -2.39 -6.43
C ALA A 44 1.93 -2.83 -7.69
N ASN A 45 2.58 -2.66 -8.84
CA ASN A 45 2.13 -3.21 -10.12
C ASN A 45 2.69 -4.62 -10.39
N CYS A 46 3.60 -5.11 -9.55
CA CYS A 46 4.27 -6.42 -9.66
C CYS A 46 4.49 -7.06 -8.29
N LEU A 47 4.94 -8.31 -8.29
CA LEU A 47 5.48 -9.01 -7.13
C LEU A 47 6.99 -8.80 -7.02
N VAL A 48 7.55 -9.13 -5.84
CA VAL A 48 8.96 -8.85 -5.47
C VAL A 48 9.99 -9.72 -6.18
N GLU A 49 9.57 -10.74 -6.92
CA GLU A 49 10.47 -11.74 -7.52
C GLU A 49 11.12 -11.28 -8.83
N GLY A 50 10.76 -10.09 -9.33
CA GLY A 50 11.40 -9.48 -10.48
C GLY A 50 10.73 -9.74 -11.82
N ARG A 51 11.27 -9.08 -12.85
CA ARG A 51 10.67 -8.96 -14.19
C ARG A 51 10.59 -10.29 -14.95
N ASP A 52 11.57 -11.18 -14.76
CA ASP A 52 11.58 -12.50 -15.40
C ASP A 52 10.40 -13.35 -14.92
N LYS A 53 10.11 -13.34 -13.62
CA LYS A 53 8.97 -14.06 -13.03
C LYS A 53 7.64 -13.48 -13.46
N GLU A 54 7.51 -12.16 -13.47
CA GLU A 54 6.32 -11.49 -14.00
C GLU A 54 6.07 -11.82 -15.47
N ARG A 55 7.14 -11.91 -16.29
CA ARG A 55 7.03 -12.32 -17.70
C ARG A 55 6.59 -13.78 -17.82
N ALA A 56 7.19 -14.69 -17.04
CA ALA A 56 6.84 -16.10 -17.04
C ALA A 56 5.38 -16.36 -16.61
N ARG A 57 4.83 -15.48 -15.76
CA ARG A 57 3.43 -15.51 -15.30
C ARG A 57 2.46 -14.79 -16.23
N SER A 58 2.94 -14.15 -17.29
CA SER A 58 2.16 -13.26 -18.16
C SER A 58 1.48 -12.10 -17.40
N THR A 59 2.06 -11.67 -16.27
CA THR A 59 1.57 -10.55 -15.46
C THR A 59 2.44 -9.30 -15.61
N LEU A 60 3.54 -9.38 -16.36
CA LEU A 60 4.41 -8.25 -16.64
C LEU A 60 3.65 -7.10 -17.34
N VAL A 61 3.57 -5.97 -16.66
CA VAL A 61 3.01 -4.73 -17.21
C VAL A 61 3.95 -4.16 -18.28
N ILE A 62 3.40 -3.92 -19.46
CA ILE A 62 4.10 -3.29 -20.61
C ILE A 62 3.22 -2.13 -21.08
N LEU A 63 3.81 -0.94 -21.25
CA LEU A 63 3.17 0.20 -21.89
C LEU A 63 3.52 0.22 -23.38
N GLN A 64 2.53 0.48 -24.23
CA GLN A 64 2.74 0.64 -25.67
C GLN A 64 3.34 2.00 -26.03
N PRO A 65 3.89 2.20 -27.25
CA PRO A 65 4.35 3.51 -27.70
C PRO A 65 3.24 4.56 -27.57
N GLY A 66 3.52 5.63 -26.81
CA GLY A 66 2.55 6.69 -26.52
C GLY A 66 1.54 6.39 -25.42
N GLU A 67 1.51 5.16 -24.87
CA GLU A 67 0.67 4.85 -23.71
C GLU A 67 1.23 5.50 -22.45
N SER A 68 0.35 6.11 -21.66
CA SER A 68 0.66 6.67 -20.34
C SER A 68 -0.18 5.98 -19.27
N ARG A 69 0.32 5.98 -18.04
CA ARG A 69 -0.41 5.43 -16.89
C ARG A 69 -0.17 6.29 -15.66
N ASP A 70 -1.27 6.69 -15.05
CA ASP A 70 -1.26 7.51 -13.84
C ASP A 70 -1.37 6.64 -12.59
N TYR A 71 -0.63 7.01 -11.57
CA TYR A 71 -0.66 6.38 -10.25
C TYR A 71 -0.97 7.43 -9.22
N THR A 72 -2.09 7.27 -8.52
CA THR A 72 -2.50 8.16 -7.44
C THR A 72 -2.48 7.40 -6.13
N LEU A 73 -1.77 7.98 -5.16
CA LEU A 73 -1.69 7.50 -3.80
C LEU A 73 -1.90 8.69 -2.86
N GLU A 74 -2.55 8.44 -1.74
CA GLU A 74 -2.75 9.42 -0.69
C GLU A 74 -2.24 8.83 0.62
N LEU A 75 -1.34 9.56 1.28
CA LEU A 75 -0.85 9.23 2.60
C LEU A 75 -1.46 10.20 3.60
N THR A 76 -1.95 9.67 4.71
CA THR A 76 -2.58 10.47 5.77
C THR A 76 -1.89 10.18 7.10
N ALA A 77 -1.40 11.21 7.76
CA ALA A 77 -1.02 11.12 9.17
C ALA A 77 -2.31 11.08 10.01
N LEU A 78 -2.49 10.03 10.81
CA LEU A 78 -3.64 9.83 11.67
C LEU A 78 -3.22 10.18 13.09
N ASP A 79 -3.67 11.33 13.58
CA ASP A 79 -3.33 11.84 14.91
C ASP A 79 -4.56 11.77 15.83
N GLY A 80 -4.43 11.02 16.92
CA GLY A 80 -5.49 10.75 17.88
C GLY A 80 -6.43 9.60 17.50
N ALA A 81 -7.19 9.16 18.50
CA ALA A 81 -8.15 8.05 18.36
C ALA A 81 -9.22 8.34 17.30
N GLU A 82 -9.76 9.56 17.26
CA GLU A 82 -10.81 9.95 16.33
C GLU A 82 -10.38 9.79 14.86
N ALA A 83 -9.19 10.30 14.50
CA ALA A 83 -8.67 10.19 13.14
C ALA A 83 -8.42 8.72 12.74
N MET A 84 -7.88 7.92 13.66
CA MET A 84 -7.65 6.49 13.43
C MET A 84 -8.96 5.71 13.26
N GLU A 85 -9.96 5.98 14.09
CA GLU A 85 -11.28 5.34 14.04
C GLU A 85 -12.04 5.71 12.76
N ALA A 86 -12.01 7.00 12.37
CA ALA A 86 -12.62 7.48 11.14
C ALA A 86 -12.03 6.77 9.91
N PHE A 87 -10.69 6.70 9.81
CA PHE A 87 -10.04 5.99 8.70
C PHE A 87 -10.34 4.49 8.74
N ALA A 88 -10.32 3.86 9.92
CA ALA A 88 -10.63 2.43 10.06
C ALA A 88 -12.08 2.10 9.67
N ALA A 89 -13.03 3.01 9.91
CA ALA A 89 -14.42 2.86 9.48
C ALA A 89 -14.53 2.82 7.94
N GLU A 90 -13.76 3.64 7.22
CA GLU A 90 -13.75 3.61 5.75
C GLU A 90 -13.25 2.29 5.15
N ILE A 91 -12.35 1.59 5.85
CA ILE A 91 -11.87 0.27 5.42
C ILE A 91 -13.00 -0.75 5.46
N LYS A 92 -13.86 -0.69 6.50
CA LYS A 92 -14.95 -1.65 6.72
C LYS A 92 -16.12 -1.48 5.74
N ILE A 93 -16.31 -0.29 5.18
CA ILE A 93 -17.43 0.03 4.27
C ILE A 93 -17.16 -0.46 2.83
N GLY A 94 -15.91 -0.68 2.46
CA GLY A 94 -15.51 -1.02 1.08
C GLY A 94 -15.04 -2.46 0.85
N GLY A 95 -15.38 -3.39 1.76
CA GLY A 95 -15.05 -4.82 1.68
C GLY A 95 -16.11 -5.64 0.95
#